data_AF-A0A0T1SUH7-F1
#
_entry.id   AF-A0A0T1SUH7-F1
#
_cell.length_a   1.000
_cell.length_b   1.000
_cell.length_c   1.000
_cell.angle_alpha   90.00
_cell.angle_beta   90.00
_cell.angle_gamma   90.00
#
_symmetry.space_group_name_H-M   'P 1'
#
loop_
_entity.id
_entity.type
_entity.pdbx_description
1 polymer ?
#
loop_
_entity_poly.entity_id
_entity_poly.type
_entity_poly.pdbx_seq_one_letter_code
_entity_poly.pdbx_strand_id
1 'polypeptide(L)'
;MSEPPEPPPQETAPRDGHGHLARRLIQLYAGLALYGASSALLVRAGLGLEPWNVLHQGLSELTGLTIGVVSIVVGAAVLLLWIPLRQRPGLGTVSNVFVVGLAMDGTLAYVPEAHGLAVQVPLLLAGIVLNGVATGLYIAASFGPGPRDGLMTGLHRRTGRSIRLMRTAVEVAVVVTGFALGGTIGVGTVLYAVTIGPLAQLFLRTFAVPAAPRGSTVVATGTPQGAILRP
;
A
#
# COMPACT_ATOMS: atom_id res chain seq x y z
N MET A 1 42.22 -49.89 -16.44
CA MET A 1 41.41 -49.03 -17.34
C MET A 1 40.04 -48.96 -16.69
N SER A 2 39.84 -47.96 -15.83
CA SER A 2 38.66 -47.84 -14.97
C SER A 2 37.82 -46.71 -15.55
N GLU A 3 36.58 -47.01 -15.98
CA GLU A 3 35.65 -46.00 -16.47
C GLU A 3 35.36 -44.96 -15.38
N PRO A 4 35.28 -43.66 -15.72
CA PRO A 4 34.83 -42.65 -14.79
C PRO A 4 33.33 -42.81 -14.49
N PRO A 5 32.89 -42.55 -13.24
CA PRO A 5 31.50 -42.74 -12.85
C PRO A 5 30.57 -41.77 -13.58
N GLU A 6 29.42 -42.30 -14.00
CA GLU A 6 28.35 -41.58 -14.70
C GLU A 6 27.79 -40.45 -13.80
N PRO A 7 27.60 -39.22 -14.32
CA PRO A 7 27.06 -38.14 -13.52
C PRO A 7 25.59 -38.39 -13.17
N PRO A 8 25.13 -38.01 -11.96
CA PRO A 8 23.77 -38.25 -11.52
C PRO A 8 22.75 -37.50 -12.42
N PRO A 9 21.55 -38.07 -12.63
CA PRO A 9 20.51 -37.45 -13.42
C PRO A 9 20.12 -36.10 -12.83
N GLN A 10 20.14 -35.06 -13.68
CA GLN A 10 19.70 -33.72 -13.32
C GLN A 10 18.19 -33.75 -13.05
N GLU A 11 17.82 -33.70 -11.78
CA GLU A 11 16.45 -33.54 -11.32
C GLU A 11 15.89 -32.23 -11.89
N THR A 12 14.99 -32.33 -12.86
CA THR A 12 14.31 -31.19 -13.46
C THR A 12 13.44 -30.52 -12.41
N ALA A 13 13.90 -29.37 -11.90
CA ALA A 13 13.15 -28.55 -10.97
C ALA A 13 11.75 -28.23 -11.52
N PRO A 14 10.68 -28.32 -10.70
CA PRO A 14 9.32 -28.10 -11.15
C PRO A 14 9.12 -26.64 -11.60
N ARG A 15 8.41 -26.47 -12.72
CA ARG A 15 8.05 -25.19 -13.36
C ARG A 15 6.94 -24.46 -12.58
N ASP A 16 7.19 -24.10 -11.32
CA ASP A 16 6.20 -23.45 -10.45
C ASP A 16 6.24 -21.91 -10.53
N GLY A 17 6.57 -21.31 -11.69
CA GLY A 17 6.66 -19.85 -11.84
C GLY A 17 5.30 -19.17 -12.04
N HIS A 18 4.40 -19.79 -12.80
CA HIS A 18 3.18 -19.14 -13.31
C HIS A 18 2.04 -19.10 -12.28
N GLY A 19 1.85 -20.17 -11.49
CA GLY A 19 0.80 -20.23 -10.46
C GLY A 19 1.01 -19.21 -9.34
N HIS A 20 2.28 -18.95 -8.99
CA HIS A 20 2.63 -17.95 -7.98
C HIS A 20 2.41 -16.51 -8.47
N LEU A 21 2.65 -16.23 -9.76
CA LEU A 21 2.42 -14.90 -10.32
C LEU A 21 0.93 -14.57 -10.43
N ALA A 22 0.12 -15.50 -10.97
CA ALA A 22 -1.32 -15.31 -11.11
C ALA A 22 -1.99 -15.08 -9.75
N ARG A 23 -1.64 -15.89 -8.74
CA ARG A 23 -2.13 -15.71 -7.37
C ARG A 23 -1.79 -14.34 -6.80
N ARG A 24 -0.55 -13.87 -6.98
CA ARG A 24 -0.12 -12.56 -6.50
C ARG A 24 -0.84 -11.42 -7.23
N LEU A 25 -1.11 -11.55 -8.53
CA LEU A 25 -1.87 -10.55 -9.29
C LEU A 25 -3.32 -10.48 -8.82
N ILE A 26 -3.96 -11.63 -8.58
CA ILE A 26 -5.31 -11.68 -8.01
C ILE A 26 -5.32 -11.02 -6.63
N GLN A 27 -4.35 -11.33 -5.76
CA GLN A 27 -4.22 -10.69 -4.45
C GLN A 27 -4.05 -9.17 -4.57
N LEU A 28 -3.24 -8.69 -5.52
CA LEU A 28 -3.07 -7.26 -5.78
C LEU A 28 -4.39 -6.62 -6.18
N TYR A 29 -5.02 -7.08 -7.27
CA TYR A 29 -6.22 -6.43 -7.80
C TYR A 29 -7.43 -6.55 -6.87
N ALA A 30 -7.61 -7.70 -6.22
CA ALA A 30 -8.65 -7.87 -5.20
C ALA A 30 -8.39 -6.94 -4.01
N GLY A 31 -7.14 -6.83 -3.55
CA GLY A 31 -6.76 -5.90 -2.49
C GLY A 31 -7.01 -4.44 -2.87
N LEU A 32 -6.65 -4.02 -4.08
CA LEU A 32 -6.87 -2.65 -4.55
C LEU A 32 -8.36 -2.31 -4.73
N ALA A 33 -9.15 -3.22 -5.31
CA ALA A 33 -10.59 -3.03 -5.46
C ALA A 33 -11.28 -2.97 -4.10
N LEU A 34 -10.91 -3.86 -3.18
CA LEU A 34 -11.43 -3.85 -1.81
C LEU A 34 -11.02 -2.59 -1.05
N TYR A 35 -9.82 -2.07 -1.30
CA TYR A 35 -9.37 -0.81 -0.72
C TYR A 35 -10.29 0.34 -1.13
N GLY A 36 -10.49 0.53 -2.44
CA GLY A 36 -11.39 1.57 -2.96
C GLY A 36 -12.83 1.43 -2.46
N ALA A 37 -13.36 0.20 -2.47
CA ALA A 37 -14.69 -0.08 -1.93
C ALA A 37 -14.80 0.25 -0.44
N SER A 38 -13.81 -0.17 0.37
CA SER A 38 -13.79 0.12 1.81
C SER A 38 -13.72 1.62 2.10
N SER A 39 -12.90 2.38 1.36
CA SER A 39 -12.82 3.84 1.48
C SER A 39 -14.15 4.50 1.09
N ALA A 40 -14.86 3.98 0.07
CA ALA A 40 -16.21 4.45 -0.27
C ALA A 40 -17.23 4.18 0.86
N LEU A 41 -17.15 3.02 1.55
CA LEU A 41 -18.00 2.75 2.71
C LEU A 41 -17.75 3.74 3.84
N LEU A 42 -16.50 4.14 4.08
CA LEU A 42 -16.16 5.15 5.07
C LEU A 42 -16.75 6.52 4.70
N VAL A 43 -16.74 6.89 3.42
CA VAL A 43 -17.45 8.08 2.92
C VAL A 43 -18.94 7.98 3.20
N ARG A 44 -19.58 6.87 2.83
CA ARG A 44 -21.03 6.67 2.99
C ARG A 44 -21.46 6.59 4.45
N ALA A 45 -20.57 6.19 5.35
CA ALA A 45 -20.84 6.21 6.79
C ALA A 45 -20.95 7.63 7.35
N GLY A 46 -20.30 8.63 6.76
CA GLY A 46 -20.46 10.03 7.14
C GLY A 46 -19.96 10.41 8.54
N LEU A 47 -19.24 9.52 9.24
CA LEU A 47 -18.74 9.74 10.61
C LEU A 47 -17.29 10.26 10.65
N GLY A 48 -16.72 10.59 9.50
CA GLY A 48 -15.32 11.00 9.33
C GLY A 48 -14.56 10.09 8.38
N LEU A 49 -13.52 10.64 7.75
CA LEU A 49 -12.75 9.97 6.71
C LEU A 49 -11.33 9.62 7.15
N GLU A 50 -10.71 8.68 6.44
CA GLU A 50 -9.27 8.44 6.51
C GLU A 50 -8.46 9.66 6.01
N PRO A 51 -7.23 9.88 6.50
CA PRO A 51 -6.46 11.11 6.29
C PRO A 51 -6.44 11.65 4.86
N TRP A 52 -6.13 10.78 3.91
CA TRP A 52 -6.04 11.15 2.50
C TRP A 52 -7.38 11.41 1.85
N ASN A 53 -8.42 10.76 2.34
CA ASN A 53 -9.75 10.96 1.81
C ASN A 53 -10.40 12.25 2.33
N VAL A 54 -9.94 12.78 3.48
CA VAL A 54 -10.24 14.16 3.89
C VAL A 54 -9.76 15.14 2.81
N LEU A 55 -8.53 14.96 2.30
CA LEU A 55 -8.01 15.78 1.19
C LEU A 55 -8.78 15.56 -0.10
N HIS A 56 -9.04 14.30 -0.48
CA HIS A 56 -9.77 14.02 -1.71
C HIS A 56 -11.19 14.57 -1.70
N GLN A 57 -11.88 14.50 -0.56
CA GLN A 57 -13.20 15.10 -0.38
C GLN A 57 -13.13 16.63 -0.52
N GLY A 58 -12.24 17.31 0.20
CA GLY A 58 -12.12 18.77 0.09
C GLY A 58 -11.79 19.25 -1.33
N LEU A 59 -10.91 18.53 -2.05
CA LEU A 59 -10.64 18.81 -3.45
C LEU A 59 -11.82 18.49 -4.38
N SER A 60 -12.58 17.43 -4.08
CA SER A 60 -13.80 17.07 -4.82
C SER A 60 -14.86 18.16 -4.69
N GLU A 61 -15.07 18.69 -3.49
CA GLU A 61 -15.98 19.81 -3.23
C GLU A 61 -15.53 21.11 -3.92
N LEU A 62 -14.23 21.38 -3.97
CA LEU A 62 -13.68 22.57 -4.64
C LEU A 62 -13.75 22.48 -6.18
N THR A 63 -13.51 21.30 -6.76
CA THR A 63 -13.37 21.11 -8.21
C THR A 63 -14.64 20.62 -8.91
N GLY A 64 -15.59 20.06 -8.15
CA GLY A 64 -16.78 19.38 -8.68
C GLY A 64 -16.49 18.00 -9.28
N LEU A 65 -15.25 17.50 -9.21
CA LEU A 65 -14.89 16.16 -9.64
C LEU A 65 -15.30 15.11 -8.60
N THR A 66 -15.49 13.85 -9.01
CA THR A 66 -15.74 12.75 -8.07
C THR A 66 -14.52 12.46 -7.21
N ILE A 67 -14.74 11.92 -6.00
CA ILE A 67 -13.67 11.62 -5.06
C ILE A 67 -12.66 10.61 -5.65
N GLY A 68 -13.14 9.62 -6.42
CA GLY A 68 -12.27 8.64 -7.10
C GLY A 68 -11.39 9.27 -8.17
N VAL A 69 -11.93 10.20 -8.99
CA VAL A 69 -11.13 10.96 -9.97
C VAL A 69 -10.09 11.83 -9.26
N VAL A 70 -10.47 12.53 -8.20
CA VAL A 70 -9.52 13.32 -7.39
C VAL A 70 -8.43 12.42 -6.81
N SER A 71 -8.78 11.23 -6.32
CA SER A 71 -7.82 10.24 -5.83
C SER A 71 -6.82 9.82 -6.91
N ILE A 72 -7.27 9.64 -8.15
CA ILE A 72 -6.41 9.32 -9.30
C ILE A 72 -5.46 10.48 -9.59
N VAL A 73 -5.97 11.72 -9.63
CA VAL A 73 -5.18 12.92 -9.93
C VAL A 73 -4.13 13.17 -8.84
N VAL A 74 -4.51 13.11 -7.57
CA VAL A 74 -3.59 13.26 -6.44
C VAL A 74 -2.57 12.12 -6.43
N GLY A 75 -3.01 10.88 -6.67
CA GLY A 75 -2.12 9.73 -6.79
C GLY A 75 -1.08 9.91 -7.90
N ALA A 76 -1.50 10.35 -9.08
CA ALA A 76 -0.62 10.65 -10.21
C ALA A 76 0.35 11.79 -9.87
N ALA A 77 -0.11 12.87 -9.24
CA ALA A 77 0.74 13.96 -8.78
C ALA A 77 1.80 13.48 -7.78
N VAL A 78 1.44 12.59 -6.85
CA VAL A 78 2.40 11.96 -5.92
C VAL A 78 3.43 11.12 -6.66
N LEU A 79 3.04 10.40 -7.73
CA LEU A 79 4.00 9.67 -8.57
C LEU A 79 4.94 10.60 -9.34
N LEU A 80 4.46 11.77 -9.78
CA LEU A 80 5.34 12.78 -10.38
C LEU A 80 6.37 13.32 -9.37
N LEU A 81 5.97 13.46 -8.09
CA LEU A 81 6.91 13.81 -7.01
C LEU A 81 7.97 12.73 -6.78
N TRP A 82 7.81 11.50 -7.31
CA TRP A 82 8.87 10.48 -7.24
C TRP A 82 10.01 10.70 -8.23
N ILE A 83 9.81 11.50 -9.29
CA ILE A 83 10.85 11.84 -10.27
C ILE A 83 12.10 12.41 -9.58
N PRO A 84 12.00 13.45 -8.71
CA PRO A 84 13.17 13.91 -7.95
C PRO A 84 13.66 12.88 -6.93
N LEU A 85 12.79 12.01 -6.41
CA LEU A 85 13.15 10.95 -5.45
C LEU A 85 13.87 9.75 -6.11
N ARG A 86 13.98 9.72 -7.45
CA ARG A 86 14.60 8.65 -8.25
C ARG A 86 14.04 7.26 -7.93
N GLN A 87 12.75 7.18 -7.61
CA GLN A 87 12.05 5.91 -7.38
C GLN A 87 11.38 5.43 -8.65
N ARG A 88 11.55 4.14 -8.97
CA ARG A 88 10.88 3.53 -10.12
C ARG A 88 9.49 3.02 -9.66
N PRO A 89 8.38 3.56 -10.20
CA PRO A 89 7.05 3.04 -9.89
C PRO A 89 6.93 1.59 -10.40
N GLY A 90 6.41 0.70 -9.55
CA GLY A 90 6.08 -0.67 -9.95
C GLY A 90 4.70 -0.77 -10.57
N LEU A 91 4.36 -1.94 -11.12
CA LEU A 91 3.01 -2.23 -11.62
C LEU A 91 1.96 -1.97 -10.52
N GLY A 92 2.21 -2.46 -9.30
CA GLY A 92 1.29 -2.26 -8.17
C GLY A 92 1.09 -0.79 -7.81
N THR A 93 2.11 0.05 -8.00
CA THR A 93 2.04 1.49 -7.74
C THR A 93 1.07 2.19 -8.70
N VAL A 94 1.20 1.92 -10.01
CA VAL A 94 0.34 2.53 -11.04
C VAL A 94 -1.07 1.95 -10.94
N SER A 95 -1.20 0.63 -10.81
CA SER A 95 -2.49 -0.02 -10.61
C SER A 95 -3.21 0.50 -9.36
N ASN A 96 -2.51 0.80 -8.27
CA ASN A 96 -3.11 1.35 -7.06
C ASN A 96 -3.80 2.69 -7.34
N VAL A 97 -3.16 3.62 -8.07
CA VAL A 97 -3.75 4.92 -8.40
C VAL A 97 -5.08 4.75 -9.12
N PHE A 98 -5.11 3.95 -10.18
CA PHE A 98 -6.31 3.81 -11.03
C PHE A 98 -7.37 2.91 -10.39
N VAL A 99 -7.00 1.72 -9.93
CA VAL A 99 -7.96 0.71 -9.45
C VAL A 99 -8.65 1.19 -8.17
N VAL A 100 -7.92 1.84 -7.26
CA VAL A 100 -8.53 2.36 -6.02
C VAL A 100 -9.54 3.46 -6.34
N GLY A 101 -9.19 4.42 -7.19
CA GLY A 101 -10.11 5.51 -7.57
C GLY A 101 -11.35 5.00 -8.31
N LEU A 102 -11.17 4.11 -9.29
CA LEU A 102 -12.27 3.52 -10.04
C LEU A 102 -13.19 2.65 -9.15
N ALA A 103 -12.61 1.81 -8.28
CA ALA A 103 -13.39 1.00 -7.35
C ALA A 103 -14.14 1.86 -6.33
N MET A 104 -13.54 2.98 -5.91
CA MET A 104 -14.17 3.94 -5.03
C MET A 104 -15.40 4.59 -5.68
N ASP A 105 -15.26 5.18 -6.87
CA ASP A 105 -16.40 5.79 -7.57
C ASP A 105 -17.46 4.75 -7.95
N GLY A 106 -17.04 3.57 -8.39
CA GLY A 106 -17.94 2.45 -8.66
C GLY A 106 -18.76 2.08 -7.41
N THR A 107 -18.12 1.96 -6.25
CA THR A 107 -18.81 1.64 -5.00
C THR A 107 -19.74 2.78 -4.55
N LEU A 108 -19.30 4.04 -4.67
CA LEU A 108 -20.13 5.20 -4.36
C LEU A 108 -21.38 5.27 -5.25
N ALA A 109 -21.30 4.85 -6.51
CA ALA A 109 -22.45 4.84 -7.41
C ALA A 109 -23.55 3.86 -6.97
N TYR A 110 -23.21 2.76 -6.29
CA TYR A 110 -24.16 1.72 -5.89
C TYR A 110 -24.55 1.76 -4.40
N VAL A 111 -23.66 2.24 -3.52
CA VAL A 111 -23.92 2.29 -2.08
C VAL A 111 -24.54 3.65 -1.74
N PRO A 112 -25.78 3.71 -1.23
CA PRO A 112 -26.40 4.96 -0.81
C PRO A 112 -25.79 5.50 0.48
N GLU A 113 -26.10 6.76 0.81
CA GLU A 113 -25.68 7.38 2.07
C GLU A 113 -26.35 6.72 3.28
N ALA A 114 -25.55 6.42 4.30
CA ALA A 114 -26.05 5.85 5.53
C ALA A 114 -26.67 6.94 6.40
N HIS A 115 -27.94 6.73 6.77
CA HIS A 115 -28.68 7.64 7.62
C HIS A 115 -28.94 6.98 8.98
N GLY A 116 -28.63 7.71 10.05
CA GLY A 116 -28.80 7.26 11.42
C GLY A 116 -27.63 6.42 11.94
N LEU A 117 -27.29 6.65 13.22
CA LEU A 117 -26.11 6.05 13.86
C LEU A 117 -26.12 4.51 13.83
N ALA A 118 -27.29 3.89 13.87
CA ALA A 118 -27.45 2.44 13.84
C ALA A 118 -26.93 1.80 12.54
N VAL A 119 -26.93 2.52 11.41
CA VAL A 119 -26.38 2.06 10.13
C VAL A 119 -24.97 2.60 9.93
N GLN A 120 -24.73 3.86 10.29
CA GLN A 120 -23.44 4.52 10.10
C GLN A 120 -22.31 3.85 10.90
N VAL A 121 -22.56 3.45 12.15
CA VAL A 121 -21.52 2.83 13.00
C VAL A 121 -21.09 1.45 12.47
N PRO A 122 -21.99 0.49 12.18
CA PRO A 122 -21.59 -0.77 11.56
C PRO A 122 -20.90 -0.58 10.20
N LEU A 123 -21.37 0.36 9.38
CA LEU A 123 -20.77 0.64 8.08
C LEU A 123 -19.35 1.18 8.20
N LEU A 124 -19.11 2.10 9.14
CA LEU A 124 -17.79 2.62 9.49
C LEU A 124 -16.87 1.47 9.93
N LEU A 125 -17.30 0.64 10.89
CA LEU A 125 -16.50 -0.46 11.41
C LEU A 125 -16.17 -1.49 10.33
N ALA A 126 -17.15 -1.85 9.50
CA ALA A 126 -16.94 -2.73 8.35
C ALA A 126 -15.94 -2.12 7.36
N GLY A 127 -16.09 -0.83 7.04
CA GLY A 127 -15.15 -0.09 6.19
C GLY A 127 -13.72 -0.15 6.73
N ILE A 128 -13.51 0.12 8.02
CA ILE A 128 -12.18 0.08 8.65
C ILE A 128 -11.56 -1.33 8.57
N VAL A 129 -12.34 -2.37 8.90
CA VAL A 129 -11.86 -3.75 8.88
C VAL A 129 -11.52 -4.20 7.46
N LEU A 130 -12.41 -3.93 6.49
CA LEU A 130 -12.18 -4.23 5.09
C LEU A 130 -10.97 -3.47 4.54
N ASN A 131 -10.75 -2.24 4.95
CA ASN A 131 -9.57 -1.46 4.58
C ASN A 131 -8.28 -2.10 5.12
N GLY A 132 -8.30 -2.62 6.35
CA GLY A 132 -7.21 -3.42 6.91
C GLY A 132 -6.92 -4.70 6.11
N VAL A 133 -7.97 -5.46 5.75
CA VAL A 133 -7.87 -6.66 4.91
C VAL A 133 -7.26 -6.32 3.56
N ALA A 134 -7.80 -5.30 2.90
CA ALA A 134 -7.33 -4.80 1.61
C ALA A 134 -5.85 -4.40 1.66
N THR A 135 -5.46 -3.69 2.73
CA THR A 135 -4.07 -3.29 2.97
C THR A 135 -3.15 -4.50 3.08
N GLY A 136 -3.54 -5.52 3.85
CA GLY A 136 -2.78 -6.76 3.95
C GLY A 136 -2.64 -7.48 2.60
N LEU A 137 -3.71 -7.59 1.82
CA LEU A 137 -3.73 -8.27 0.52
C LEU A 137 -2.81 -7.59 -0.52
N TYR A 138 -2.94 -6.28 -0.71
CA TYR A 138 -2.16 -5.58 -1.74
C TYR A 138 -0.66 -5.53 -1.38
N ILE A 139 -0.32 -5.34 -0.10
CA ILE A 139 1.07 -5.31 0.35
C ILE A 139 1.69 -6.71 0.22
N ALA A 140 0.98 -7.77 0.64
CA ALA A 140 1.46 -9.13 0.53
C ALA A 140 1.76 -9.55 -0.92
N ALA A 141 1.01 -9.02 -1.90
CA ALA A 141 1.24 -9.27 -3.32
C ALA A 141 2.63 -8.82 -3.81
N SER A 142 3.31 -7.92 -3.09
CA SER A 142 4.71 -7.54 -3.32
C SER A 142 5.01 -7.00 -4.72
N PHE A 143 4.10 -6.21 -5.32
CA PHE A 143 4.25 -5.57 -6.65
C PHE A 143 4.75 -4.12 -6.60
N GLY A 144 5.27 -3.70 -5.45
CA GLY A 144 5.74 -2.34 -5.20
C GLY A 144 4.84 -1.57 -4.24
N PRO A 145 5.37 -0.54 -3.57
CA PRO A 145 4.61 0.27 -2.62
C PRO A 145 3.56 1.13 -3.33
N GLY A 146 2.49 1.49 -2.63
CA GLY A 146 1.52 2.49 -3.11
C GLY A 146 2.18 3.88 -3.24
N PRO A 147 1.55 4.83 -3.96
CA PRO A 147 2.08 6.18 -4.16
C PRO A 147 2.41 6.88 -2.83
N ARG A 148 1.50 6.73 -1.87
CA ARG A 148 1.60 7.28 -0.51
C ARG A 148 2.77 6.66 0.26
N ASP A 149 2.88 5.33 0.23
CA ASP A 149 3.94 4.59 0.93
C ASP A 149 5.33 4.90 0.35
N GLY A 150 5.44 4.97 -0.97
CA GLY A 150 6.70 5.30 -1.61
C GLY A 150 7.09 6.76 -1.45
N LEU A 151 6.13 7.70 -1.31
CA LEU A 151 6.45 9.08 -0.93
C LEU A 151 7.11 9.13 0.46
N MET A 152 6.54 8.44 1.44
CA MET A 152 7.09 8.40 2.81
C MET A 152 8.50 7.80 2.86
N THR A 153 8.70 6.66 2.18
CA THR A 153 10.03 6.02 2.12
C THR A 153 11.05 6.81 1.30
N GLY A 154 10.61 7.50 0.25
CA GLY A 154 11.45 8.43 -0.51
C GLY A 154 11.92 9.60 0.33
N LEU A 155 11.00 10.22 1.08
CA LEU A 155 11.30 11.37 1.93
C LEU A 155 12.25 10.97 3.06
N HIS A 156 12.09 9.78 3.63
CA HIS A 156 13.06 9.20 4.56
C HIS A 156 14.46 9.08 3.94
N ARG A 157 14.59 8.48 2.74
CA ARG A 157 15.90 8.31 2.08
C ARG A 157 16.57 9.64 1.73
N ARG A 158 15.80 10.69 1.45
CA ARG A 158 16.35 12.02 1.18
C ARG A 158 16.70 12.82 2.43
N THR A 159 15.92 12.71 3.50
CA THR A 159 16.07 13.55 4.70
C THR A 159 16.86 12.88 5.82
N GLY A 160 17.01 11.55 5.78
CA GLY A 160 17.63 10.76 6.86
C GLY A 160 16.77 10.65 8.13
N ARG A 161 15.59 11.30 8.19
CA ARG A 161 14.70 11.30 9.36
C ARG A 161 13.85 10.03 9.42
N SER A 162 13.36 9.64 10.60
CA SER A 162 12.62 8.38 10.76
C SER A 162 11.37 8.29 9.85
N ILE A 163 11.06 7.07 9.38
CA ILE A 163 9.86 6.81 8.54
C ILE A 163 8.58 7.20 9.29
N ARG A 164 8.52 6.95 10.61
CA ARG A 164 7.38 7.32 11.44
C ARG A 164 7.14 8.83 11.42
N LEU A 165 8.19 9.64 11.56
CA LEU A 165 8.07 11.10 11.51
C LEU A 165 7.60 11.58 10.13
N MET A 166 8.17 11.03 9.04
CA MET A 166 7.77 11.41 7.68
C MET A 166 6.32 11.04 7.40
N ARG A 167 5.88 9.86 7.84
CA ARG A 167 4.50 9.42 7.75
C ARG A 167 3.56 10.37 8.48
N THR A 168 3.82 10.65 9.76
CA THR A 168 2.98 11.55 10.55
C THR A 168 2.94 12.95 9.97
N ALA A 169 4.07 13.50 9.53
CA ALA A 169 4.10 14.83 8.93
C ALA A 169 3.25 14.92 7.66
N VAL A 170 3.36 13.92 6.77
CA VAL A 170 2.55 13.86 5.53
C VAL A 170 1.07 13.66 5.86
N GLU A 171 0.74 12.73 6.75
CA GLU A 171 -0.66 12.47 7.14
C GLU A 171 -1.30 13.72 7.76
N VAL A 172 -0.60 14.41 8.67
CA VAL A 172 -1.08 15.66 9.27
C VAL A 172 -1.24 16.75 8.22
N ALA A 173 -0.25 16.95 7.34
CA ALA A 173 -0.34 17.96 6.29
C ALA A 173 -1.54 17.73 5.36
N VAL A 174 -1.77 16.47 4.97
CA VAL A 174 -2.89 16.08 4.10
C VAL A 174 -4.23 16.27 4.81
N VAL A 175 -4.36 15.88 6.09
CA VAL A 175 -5.57 16.08 6.90
C VAL A 175 -5.88 17.55 7.09
N VAL A 176 -4.90 18.35 7.49
CA VAL A 176 -5.05 19.80 7.71
C VAL A 176 -5.45 20.49 6.42
N THR A 177 -4.76 20.17 5.31
CA THR A 177 -5.10 20.75 3.99
C THR A 177 -6.50 20.33 3.57
N GLY A 178 -6.84 19.05 3.68
CA GLY A 178 -8.16 18.55 3.31
C GLY A 178 -9.28 19.18 4.12
N PHE A 179 -9.10 19.31 5.43
CA PHE A 179 -10.07 19.96 6.32
C PHE A 179 -10.25 21.45 5.99
N ALA A 180 -9.16 22.16 5.72
CA ALA A 180 -9.21 23.55 5.28
C ALA A 180 -9.95 23.72 3.94
N LEU A 181 -9.95 22.67 3.10
CA LEU A 181 -10.68 22.63 1.82
C LEU A 181 -12.13 22.14 1.93
N GLY A 182 -12.64 21.84 3.14
CA GLY A 182 -14.01 21.37 3.36
C GLY A 182 -14.15 19.87 3.68
N GLY A 183 -13.06 19.11 3.63
CA GLY A 183 -13.04 17.69 3.96
C GLY A 183 -13.50 17.39 5.39
N THR A 184 -14.22 16.28 5.58
CA THR A 184 -14.84 15.92 6.85
C THR A 184 -13.88 15.17 7.77
N ILE A 185 -13.65 15.72 8.97
CA ILE A 185 -13.00 15.03 10.09
C ILE A 185 -14.05 14.72 11.15
N GLY A 186 -14.06 13.49 11.65
CA GLY A 186 -15.00 13.08 12.69
C GLY A 186 -14.47 11.95 13.58
N VAL A 187 -15.36 11.37 14.38
CA VAL A 187 -15.02 10.25 15.28
C VAL A 187 -14.45 9.06 14.51
N GLY A 188 -14.94 8.83 13.29
CA GLY A 188 -14.45 7.80 12.38
C GLY A 188 -13.02 8.03 11.92
N THR A 189 -12.60 9.29 11.75
CA THR A 189 -11.21 9.63 11.42
C THR A 189 -10.26 9.26 12.55
N VAL A 190 -10.64 9.59 13.79
CA VAL A 190 -9.85 9.25 14.99
C VAL A 190 -9.78 7.75 15.17
N LEU A 191 -10.94 7.07 15.06
CA LEU A 191 -11.03 5.62 15.16
C LEU A 191 -10.14 4.95 14.10
N TYR A 192 -10.27 5.36 12.83
CA TYR A 192 -9.44 4.85 11.74
C TYR A 192 -7.95 5.04 12.05
N ALA A 193 -7.53 6.23 12.47
CA ALA A 193 -6.12 6.52 12.76
C ALA A 193 -5.53 5.60 13.84
N VAL A 194 -6.29 5.27 14.88
CA VAL A 194 -5.82 4.40 15.97
C VAL A 194 -5.91 2.90 15.61
N THR A 195 -6.90 2.47 14.82
CA THR A 195 -7.11 1.05 14.51
C THR A 195 -6.38 0.56 13.28
N ILE A 196 -6.15 1.41 12.27
CA ILE A 196 -5.64 0.96 10.96
C ILE A 196 -4.22 0.39 11.06
N GLY A 197 -3.38 0.94 11.94
CA GLY A 197 -2.01 0.44 12.14
C GLY A 197 -1.98 -1.01 12.62
N PRO A 198 -2.61 -1.34 13.77
CA PRO A 198 -2.75 -2.71 14.25
C PRO A 198 -3.44 -3.65 13.25
N LEU A 199 -4.52 -3.21 12.60
CA LEU A 199 -5.25 -4.03 11.62
C LEU A 199 -4.41 -4.35 10.39
N ALA A 200 -3.74 -3.36 9.81
CA ALA A 200 -2.84 -3.58 8.67
C ALA A 200 -1.72 -4.56 9.04
N GLN A 201 -1.15 -4.47 10.24
CA GLN A 201 -0.12 -5.40 10.70
C GLN A 201 -0.67 -6.82 10.90
N LEU A 202 -1.87 -6.95 11.46
CA LEU A 202 -2.54 -8.24 11.64
C LEU A 202 -2.76 -8.92 10.28
N PHE A 203 -3.43 -8.24 9.34
CA PHE A 203 -3.76 -8.82 8.04
C PHE A 203 -2.53 -9.02 7.16
N LEU A 204 -1.52 -8.16 7.26
CA LEU A 204 -0.25 -8.42 6.60
C LEU A 204 0.38 -9.74 7.07
N ARG A 205 0.36 -10.04 8.37
CA ARG A 205 0.86 -11.32 8.90
C ARG A 205 0.02 -12.50 8.42
N THR A 206 -1.30 -12.34 8.34
CA THR A 206 -2.22 -13.39 7.86
C THR A 206 -2.02 -13.71 6.38
N PHE A 207 -1.78 -12.68 5.55
CA PHE A 207 -1.66 -12.83 4.10
C PHE A 207 -0.21 -12.94 3.60
N ALA A 208 0.77 -12.67 4.45
CA ALA A 208 2.18 -12.86 4.14
C ALA A 208 2.43 -14.32 3.78
N VAL A 209 2.64 -14.57 2.49
CA VAL A 209 3.20 -15.84 2.03
C VAL A 209 4.65 -15.87 2.53
N PRO A 210 5.11 -16.96 3.20
CA PRO A 210 6.50 -17.08 3.58
C PRO A 210 7.36 -16.81 2.36
N ALA A 211 8.13 -15.72 2.40
CA ALA A 211 9.17 -15.55 1.40
C ALA A 211 10.10 -16.74 1.59
N ALA A 212 10.29 -17.56 0.54
CA ALA A 212 11.43 -18.45 0.47
C ALA A 212 12.64 -17.61 0.90
N PRO A 213 13.50 -18.09 1.83
CA PRO A 213 14.63 -17.32 2.32
C PRO A 213 15.36 -16.80 1.09
N ARG A 214 15.27 -15.48 0.84
CA ARG A 214 16.18 -14.89 -0.13
C ARG A 214 17.52 -15.13 0.51
N GLY A 215 18.27 -16.06 -0.08
CA GLY A 215 19.64 -16.33 0.27
C GLY A 215 20.27 -14.97 0.50
N SER A 216 20.59 -14.73 1.76
CA SER A 216 21.45 -13.65 2.15
C SER A 216 22.75 -13.95 1.44
N THR A 217 22.91 -13.47 0.22
CA THR A 217 24.20 -13.25 -0.39
C THR A 217 24.85 -12.15 0.43
N VAL A 218 25.28 -12.53 1.65
CA VAL A 218 26.40 -11.92 2.31
C VAL A 218 27.50 -12.01 1.28
N VAL A 219 27.76 -10.87 0.66
CA VAL A 219 28.89 -10.63 -0.22
C VAL A 219 30.11 -11.20 0.48
N ALA A 220 30.68 -12.24 -0.13
CA ALA A 220 31.98 -12.76 0.21
C ALA A 220 32.96 -11.59 0.24
N THR A 221 33.40 -11.18 1.42
CA THR A 221 34.62 -10.41 1.58
C THR A 221 35.74 -11.42 1.74
N GLY A 222 36.15 -11.97 0.60
CA GLY A 222 37.40 -12.69 0.47
C GLY A 222 38.19 -12.04 -0.66
N THR A 223 39.26 -11.32 -0.34
CA THR A 223 40.42 -11.26 -1.22
C THR A 223 41.69 -11.13 -0.36
N PRO A 224 42.80 -11.84 -0.72
CA PRO A 224 43.88 -12.21 0.18
C PRO A 224 45.19 -11.41 0.00
N GLN A 225 46.04 -11.52 1.03
CA GLN A 225 47.51 -11.55 1.06
C GLN A 225 48.39 -10.32 0.71
N GLY A 226 49.33 -10.09 1.64
CA GLY A 226 50.59 -9.33 1.55
C GLY A 226 50.76 -8.40 2.75
N ALA A 227 51.77 -8.42 3.62
CA ALA A 227 53.08 -9.07 3.59
C ALA A 227 53.80 -8.81 4.96
N ILE A 228 54.56 -9.82 5.43
CA ILE A 228 55.89 -9.72 6.08
C ILE A 228 56.01 -9.22 7.55
N LEU A 229 56.29 -10.22 8.41
CA LEU A 229 57.32 -10.37 9.46
C LEU A 229 57.75 -9.23 10.41
N ARG A 230 57.82 -9.65 11.68
CA ARG A 230 58.51 -9.18 12.89
C ARG A 230 59.89 -8.52 12.70
N PRO A 231 60.34 -7.79 13.73
CA PRO A 231 61.45 -8.29 14.57
C PRO A 231 60.98 -8.78 15.96
#